data_AF-A0A5N6DNY7-F1
#
_entry.id   AF-A0A5N6DNY7-F1
#
_cell.length_a   1.000
_cell.length_b   1.000
_cell.length_c   1.000
_cell.angle_alpha   90.00
_cell.angle_beta   90.00
_cell.angle_gamma   90.00
#
_symmetry.space_group_name_H-M   'P 1'
#
loop_
_entity.id
_entity.type
_entity.pdbx_description
1 polymer ?
#
loop_
_entity_poly.entity_id
_entity_poly.type
_entity_poly.pdbx_seq_one_letter_code
_entity_poly.pdbx_strand_id
1 'polypeptide(L)'
;MSVELIQTPPQVQEAIESNETVVIHYTDGEPSPFKFIIYDLAGVRPNVRFYIVDSDYIRDDLKPSPSTVIYKNGTPVAAAPPNPTVIKAIIEDTT
;
A
#
# COMPACT_ATOMS: atom_id res chain seq x y z
N MET A 1 -14.14 1.07 6.41
CA MET A 1 -12.80 1.67 6.63
C MET A 1 -12.44 2.50 5.41
N SER A 2 -11.65 3.56 5.59
CA SER A 2 -11.23 4.46 4.50
C SER A 2 -9.80 4.14 4.08
N VAL A 3 -9.53 4.18 2.77
CA VAL A 3 -8.17 4.26 2.23
C VAL A 3 -7.70 5.70 2.37
N GLU A 4 -6.54 5.91 2.98
CA GLU A 4 -5.96 7.24 3.20
C GLU A 4 -4.93 7.57 2.09
N LEU A 5 -5.00 8.79 1.55
CA LEU A 5 -3.99 9.29 0.62
C LEU A 5 -2.89 9.99 1.42
N ILE A 6 -1.66 9.51 1.29
CA ILE A 6 -0.47 10.11 1.89
C ILE A 6 0.32 10.84 0.81
N GLN A 7 0.74 12.07 1.13
CA GLN A 7 1.44 12.96 0.19
C GLN A 7 2.77 13.50 0.75
N THR A 8 3.29 12.94 1.85
CA THR A 8 4.58 13.39 2.41
C THR A 8 5.41 12.23 2.96
N PRO A 9 6.76 12.28 2.90
CA PRO A 9 7.62 11.24 3.45
C PRO A 9 7.43 10.99 4.96
N PRO A 10 7.27 12.02 5.82
CA PRO A 10 7.01 11.78 7.24
C PRO A 10 5.75 10.96 7.50
N GLN A 11 4.67 11.22 6.77
CA GLN A 11 3.43 10.44 6.90
C GLN A 11 3.60 8.98 6.45
N VAL A 12 4.40 8.72 5.40
CA VAL A 12 4.73 7.34 4.99
C VAL A 12 5.50 6.64 6.11
N GLN A 13 6.48 7.33 6.71
CA GLN A 13 7.26 6.77 7.82
C GLN A 13 6.38 6.48 9.04
N GLU A 14 5.51 7.42 9.43
CA GLU A 14 4.56 7.25 10.53
C GLU A 14 3.60 6.06 10.29
N ALA A 15 3.13 5.87 9.06
CA ALA A 15 2.30 4.73 8.70
C ALA A 15 3.05 3.40 8.85
N ILE A 16 4.30 3.35 8.35
CA ILE A 16 5.14 2.15 8.42
C ILE A 16 5.49 1.79 9.87
N GLU A 17 5.88 2.78 10.67
CA GLU A 17 6.29 2.61 12.08
C GLU A 17 5.14 2.31 13.04
N SER A 18 3.90 2.27 12.54
CA SER A 18 2.78 1.80 13.35
C SER A 18 2.99 0.34 13.80
N ASN A 19 2.48 0.01 14.99
CA ASN A 19 2.41 -1.38 15.48
C ASN A 19 1.28 -2.18 14.80
N GLU A 20 0.80 -1.70 13.66
CA GLU A 20 -0.33 -2.27 12.93
C GLU A 20 0.16 -2.95 11.64
N THR A 21 -0.73 -3.71 11.01
CA THR A 21 -0.47 -4.23 9.67
C THR A 21 -0.93 -3.19 8.67
N VAL A 22 -0.02 -2.79 7.79
CA VAL A 22 -0.21 -1.67 6.88
C VAL A 22 0.06 -2.07 5.44
N VAL A 23 -0.86 -1.73 4.55
CA VAL A 23 -0.70 -1.85 3.10
C VAL A 23 -0.43 -0.46 2.54
N ILE A 24 0.71 -0.30 1.86
CA ILE A 24 1.05 0.92 1.14
C ILE A 24 1.08 0.62 -0.35
N HIS A 25 0.25 1.34 -1.10
CA HIS A 25 0.21 1.30 -2.55
C HIS A 25 0.89 2.55 -3.12
N TYR A 26 2.09 2.37 -3.66
CA TYR A 26 2.87 3.41 -4.32
C TYR A 26 2.43 3.54 -5.78
N THR A 27 2.08 4.73 -6.24
CA THR A 27 1.60 4.99 -7.61
C THR A 27 2.37 6.13 -8.27
N ASP A 28 2.63 6.03 -9.58
CA ASP A 28 3.31 7.07 -10.37
C ASP A 28 2.36 8.14 -10.94
N GLY A 29 1.16 8.22 -10.38
CA GLY A 29 0.16 9.23 -10.67
C GLY A 29 -1.21 8.84 -10.13
N GLU A 30 -2.07 9.85 -9.93
CA GLU A 30 -3.47 9.67 -9.56
C GLU A 30 -4.43 9.81 -10.77
N PRO A 31 -5.48 8.97 -10.85
CA PRO A 31 -5.74 7.83 -9.97
C PRO A 31 -4.87 6.62 -10.36
N SER A 32 -4.38 5.89 -9.35
CA SER A 32 -3.77 4.58 -9.60
C SER A 32 -4.72 3.68 -10.43
N PRO A 33 -4.21 2.93 -11.42
CA PRO A 33 -5.01 1.95 -12.16
C PRO A 33 -5.52 0.81 -11.26
N PHE A 34 -4.90 0.61 -10.09
CA PHE A 34 -5.25 -0.45 -9.12
C PHE A 34 -6.07 0.04 -7.94
N LYS A 35 -6.46 1.33 -7.93
CA LYS A 35 -7.24 1.96 -6.86
C LYS A 35 -8.44 1.12 -6.45
N PHE A 36 -9.24 0.63 -7.40
CA PHE A 36 -10.43 -0.19 -7.10
C PHE A 36 -10.14 -1.42 -6.25
N ILE A 37 -9.02 -2.13 -6.50
CA ILE A 37 -8.64 -3.33 -5.75
C ILE A 37 -8.29 -2.97 -4.30
N ILE A 38 -7.55 -1.86 -4.13
CA ILE A 38 -7.16 -1.37 -2.80
C ILE A 38 -8.39 -0.98 -1.98
N TYR A 39 -9.35 -0.26 -2.57
CA TYR A 39 -10.57 0.16 -1.88
C TYR A 39 -11.49 -1.02 -1.54
N ASP A 40 -11.65 -1.99 -2.45
CA ASP A 40 -12.47 -3.19 -2.20
C ASP A 40 -11.93 -3.99 -1.01
N LEU A 41 -10.61 -4.22 -0.99
CA LEU A 41 -9.96 -4.97 0.09
C LEU A 41 -9.96 -4.21 1.42
N ALA A 42 -9.80 -2.88 1.40
CA ALA A 42 -9.97 -2.05 2.59
C ALA A 42 -11.38 -2.12 3.18
N GLY A 43 -12.40 -2.34 2.35
CA GLY A 43 -13.78 -2.53 2.77
C GLY A 43 -14.00 -3.79 3.60
N VAL A 44 -13.22 -4.84 3.36
CA VAL A 44 -13.40 -6.17 3.98
C VAL A 44 -12.29 -6.55 4.97
N ARG A 45 -11.25 -5.73 5.15
CA ARG A 45 -10.15 -5.97 6.10
C ARG A 45 -10.03 -4.87 7.16
N PRO A 46 -10.89 -4.88 8.19
CA PRO A 46 -10.92 -3.82 9.21
C PRO A 46 -9.68 -3.75 10.12
N ASN A 47 -8.84 -4.77 10.14
CA ASN A 47 -7.62 -4.82 10.97
C ASN A 47 -6.35 -4.41 10.20
N VAL A 48 -6.50 -3.96 8.96
CA VAL A 48 -5.38 -3.56 8.09
C VAL A 48 -5.60 -2.10 7.68
N ARG A 49 -4.58 -1.26 7.83
CA ARG A 49 -4.62 0.11 7.31
C ARG A 49 -4.15 0.14 5.88
N PHE A 50 -4.85 0.90 5.04
CA PHE A 50 -4.56 1.02 3.62
C PHE A 50 -4.20 2.46 3.29
N TYR A 51 -3.05 2.64 2.65
CA TYR A 51 -2.55 3.91 2.20
C TYR A 51 -2.24 3.89 0.71
N ILE A 52 -2.52 4.99 0.02
CA ILE A 52 -2.03 5.27 -1.33
C ILE A 52 -0.99 6.38 -1.21
N VAL A 53 0.16 6.20 -1.85
CA VAL A 53 1.28 7.15 -1.86
C VAL A 53 1.56 7.58 -3.29
N ASP A 54 1.55 8.88 -3.53
CA ASP A 54 1.77 9.49 -4.84
C ASP A 54 3.26 9.52 -5.26
N SER A 55 3.49 9.72 -6.55
CA SER A 55 4.69 9.41 -7.33
C SER A 55 5.98 10.06 -6.86
N ASP A 56 5.87 11.25 -6.30
CA ASP A 56 7.01 12.07 -5.91
C ASP A 56 7.78 11.48 -4.71
N TYR A 57 7.22 10.45 -4.08
CA TYR A 57 7.76 9.83 -2.88
C TYR A 57 7.97 8.31 -3.01
N ILE A 58 7.88 7.78 -4.24
CA ILE A 58 8.20 6.37 -4.50
C ILE A 58 9.68 6.16 -4.24
N ARG A 59 10.02 5.21 -3.37
CA ARG A 59 11.40 4.80 -3.18
C ARG A 59 11.94 4.18 -4.48
N ASP A 60 13.17 4.52 -4.87
CA ASP A 60 13.76 4.05 -6.13
C ASP A 60 13.83 2.52 -6.24
N ASP A 61 13.92 1.81 -5.12
CA ASP A 61 13.94 0.34 -5.05
C ASP A 61 12.57 -0.32 -5.33
N LEU A 62 11.50 0.46 -5.44
CA LEU A 62 10.14 -0.01 -5.73
C LEU A 62 9.73 0.15 -7.19
N LYS A 63 10.68 0.45 -8.08
CA LYS A 63 10.46 0.53 -9.53
C LYS A 63 10.53 -0.86 -10.18
N PRO A 64 9.62 -1.19 -11.14
CA PRO A 64 8.63 -0.29 -11.74
C PRO A 64 7.41 -0.04 -10.85
N SER A 65 6.89 1.18 -10.89
CA SER A 65 5.62 1.60 -10.32
C SER A 65 4.42 1.26 -11.22
N PRO A 66 3.19 1.23 -10.68
CA PRO A 66 2.84 1.24 -9.26
C PRO A 66 3.20 -0.08 -8.54
N SER A 67 3.50 -0.03 -7.25
CA SER A 67 3.90 -1.20 -6.44
C SER A 67 3.16 -1.21 -5.10
N THR A 68 2.84 -2.40 -4.59
CA THR A 68 2.15 -2.55 -3.29
C THR A 68 3.05 -3.26 -2.29
N VAL A 69 3.18 -2.74 -1.08
CA VAL A 69 4.02 -3.33 -0.03
C VAL A 69 3.19 -3.48 1.25
N ILE A 70 3.37 -4.61 1.93
CA ILE A 70 2.78 -4.88 3.25
C ILE A 70 3.86 -4.72 4.29
N TYR A 71 3.58 -3.90 5.30
CA TYR A 71 4.41 -3.68 6.47
C TYR A 71 3.72 -4.26 7.70
N LYS A 72 4.53 -4.84 8.59
CA LYS A 72 4.11 -5.28 9.91
C LYS A 72 5.16 -4.83 10.92
N ASN A 73 4.75 -3.99 11.88
CA ASN A 73 5.65 -3.41 12.89
C ASN A 73 6.90 -2.78 12.25
N GLY A 74 6.73 -1.89 11.27
CA GLY A 74 7.85 -1.24 10.58
C GLY A 74 8.61 -2.08 9.56
N THR A 75 8.35 -3.39 9.47
CA THR A 75 9.12 -4.30 8.60
C THR A 75 8.32 -4.70 7.36
N PRO A 76 8.86 -4.57 6.13
CA PRO A 76 8.20 -5.08 4.94
C PRO A 76 8.19 -6.61 4.96
N VAL A 77 7.01 -7.22 4.82
CA VAL A 77 6.82 -8.68 4.85
C VAL A 77 6.40 -9.26 3.50
N ALA A 78 5.83 -8.44 2.61
CA ALA A 78 5.46 -8.83 1.25
C ALA A 78 5.41 -7.62 0.31
N ALA A 79 5.64 -7.85 -0.97
CA ALA A 79 5.53 -6.84 -2.02
C ALA A 79 4.94 -7.44 -3.29
N ALA A 80 4.17 -6.64 -4.03
CA ALA A 80 3.59 -7.00 -5.31
C ALA A 80 3.98 -5.96 -6.38
N PRO A 81 4.38 -6.42 -7.58
CA PRO A 81 4.56 -5.57 -8.75
C PRO A 81 3.21 -5.01 -9.24
N PRO A 82 3.18 -4.16 -10.30
CA PRO A 82 1.95 -3.65 -10.93
C PRO A 82 1.14 -4.76 -11.62
N ASN A 83 0.60 -5.70 -10.86
CA ASN A 83 -0.21 -6.81 -11.33
C ASN A 83 -1.42 -7.00 -10.40
N PRO A 84 -2.66 -6.84 -10.91
CA PRO A 84 -3.86 -6.84 -10.08
C PRO A 84 -4.08 -8.18 -9.35
N THR A 85 -3.73 -9.30 -9.99
CA THR A 85 -3.85 -10.64 -9.39
C THR A 85 -2.87 -10.81 -8.24
N VAL A 86 -1.62 -10.37 -8.42
CA VAL A 86 -0.59 -10.49 -7.38
C VAL A 86 -0.87 -9.54 -6.21
N ILE A 87 -1.26 -8.30 -6.49
CA ILE A 87 -1.67 -7.31 -5.47
C ILE A 87 -2.79 -7.88 -4.61
N LYS A 88 -3.84 -8.42 -5.25
CA LYS A 88 -4.97 -9.02 -4.53
C LYS A 88 -4.51 -10.19 -3.66
N ALA A 89 -3.71 -11.11 -4.21
CA ALA A 89 -3.23 -12.28 -3.48
C ALA A 89 -2.44 -11.91 -2.22
N ILE A 90 -1.45 -11.00 -2.31
CA ILE A 90 -0.64 -10.65 -1.14
C ILE A 90 -1.46 -9.99 -0.02
N ILE A 91 -2.46 -9.16 -0.39
CA ILE A 91 -3.35 -8.51 0.59
C ILE A 91 -4.32 -9.56 1.17
N GLU A 92 -4.77 -10.52 0.38
CA GLU A 92 -5.66 -11.57 0.86
C GLU A 92 -5.00 -12.52 1.87
N ASP A 93 -3.71 -12.77 1.69
CA ASP A 93 -2.87 -13.57 2.60
C ASP A 93 -2.48 -12.79 3.87
N THR A 94 -2.78 -11.49 3.95
CA THR A 94 -2.51 -10.66 5.11
C THR A 94 -3.55 -10.89 6.21
N THR A 95 -3.15 -11.52 7.32
CA THR A 95 -3.96 -11.78 8.53
C THR A 95 -3.99 -10.62 9.51
#